data_AF-A0A8T5FBN6-F1
#
_entry.id   AF-A0A8T5FBN6-F1
#
_cell.length_a   1.000
_cell.length_b   1.000
_cell.length_c   1.000
_cell.angle_alpha   90.00
_cell.angle_beta   90.00
_cell.angle_gamma   90.00
#
_symmetry.space_group_name_H-M   'P 1'
#
loop_
_entity.id
_entity.type
_entity.pdbx_description
1 polymer ?
#
loop_
_entity_poly.entity_id
_entity_poly.type
_entity_poly.pdbx_seq_one_letter_code
_entity_poly.pdbx_strand_id
1 'polypeptide(L)' 'MKYESESCIVIPGTCPTCNSGLLAITWKAFLGILKHRSWIVCESDDCDYAITAEDRNKELCCQ' A
#
# COMPACT_ATOMS: atom_id res chain seq x y z
N MET A 1 5.71 7.56 15.13
CA MET A 1 6.32 8.37 14.05
C MET A 1 5.18 8.76 13.12
N LYS A 2 4.95 10.05 12.87
CA LYS A 2 3.86 10.51 11.99
C LYS A 2 4.37 10.45 10.55
N TYR A 3 3.78 9.60 9.72
CA TYR A 3 4.08 9.53 8.30
C TYR A 3 3.05 10.40 7.59
N GLU A 4 3.51 11.44 6.88
CA GLU A 4 2.64 12.24 6.02
C GLU A 4 2.43 11.47 4.71
N SER A 5 1.20 11.03 4.46
CA SER A 5 0.80 10.39 3.22
C SER A 5 0.86 11.42 2.08
N GLU A 6 1.80 11.26 1.15
CA GLU A 6 2.01 12.23 0.07
C GLU A 6 0.94 12.10 -1.03
N SER A 7 0.43 10.90 -1.26
CA SER A 7 -0.62 10.64 -2.26
C SER A 7 -1.32 9.31 -1.95
N CYS A 8 -2.65 9.29 -2.11
CA CYS A 8 -3.50 8.11 -2.02
C CYS A 8 -4.31 8.01 -3.32
N ILE A 9 -4.26 6.85 -3.99
CA ILE A 9 -5.07 6.57 -5.18
C ILE A 9 -5.83 5.26 -4.98
N VAL A 10 -7.07 5.22 -5.45
CA VAL A 10 -7.86 3.97 -5.51
C VAL A 10 -7.29 3.12 -6.64
N ILE A 11 -7.02 1.85 -6.36
CA ILE A 11 -6.52 0.90 -7.36
C ILE A 11 -7.57 -0.17 -7.67
N PRO A 12 -7.60 -0.70 -8.91
CA PRO A 12 -8.45 -1.83 -9.23
C PRO A 12 -7.99 -3.08 -8.46
N GLY A 13 -8.88 -3.59 -7.61
CA GLY A 13 -8.65 -4.80 -6.82
C GLY A 13 -9.44 -4.76 -5.52
N THR A 14 -9.77 -5.93 -4.99
CA THR A 14 -10.41 -6.08 -3.69
C THR A 14 -9.42 -6.60 -2.66
N CYS A 15 -9.59 -6.18 -1.41
CA CYS A 15 -8.83 -6.70 -0.30
C CYS A 15 -9.10 -8.21 -0.16
N PRO A 16 -8.07 -9.06 -0.08
CA PRO A 16 -8.26 -10.51 0.04
C PRO A 16 -8.89 -10.92 1.38
N THR A 17 -8.90 -10.03 2.38
CA THR A 17 -9.41 -10.32 3.72
C THR A 17 -10.89 -9.93 3.88
N CYS A 18 -11.29 -8.74 3.42
CA CYS A 18 -12.64 -8.20 3.63
C CYS A 18 -13.41 -7.87 2.34
N ASN A 19 -12.83 -8.10 1.16
CA ASN A 19 -13.37 -7.74 -0.16
C ASN A 19 -13.65 -6.24 -0.38
N SER A 20 -13.26 -5.36 0.54
CA SER A 20 -13.34 -3.90 0.34
C SER A 20 -12.34 -3.40 -0.69
N GLY A 21 -12.44 -2.12 -1.07
CA GLY A 21 -11.51 -1.49 -1.99
C GLY A 21 -10.06 -1.51 -1.50
N LEU A 22 -9.13 -1.34 -2.44
CA LEU A 22 -7.71 -1.18 -2.16
C LEU A 22 -7.24 0.22 -2.55
N LEU A 23 -6.36 0.77 -1.74
CA LEU A 23 -5.73 2.06 -1.92
C LEU A 23 -4.22 1.88 -2.08
N ALA A 24 -3.61 2.55 -3.05
CA ALA A 24 -2.16 2.68 -3.11
C ALA A 24 -1.75 4.01 -2.49
N ILE A 25 -0.90 3.92 -1.47
CA ILE A 25 -0.36 5.06 -0.73
C ILE A 25 1.16 5.12 -0.91
N THR A 26 1.69 6.30 -1.21
CA THR A 26 3.14 6.51 -1.28
C THR A 26 3.60 7.37 -0.12
N TRP A 27 4.63 6.89 0.57
CA TRP A 27 5.17 7.56 1.75
C TRP A 27 6.50 8.19 1.34
N LYS A 28 6.56 9.53 1.38
CA LYS A 28 7.83 10.23 1.18
C LYS A 28 8.63 10.09 2.46
N ALA A 29 9.80 9.49 2.38
CA ALA A 29 10.68 9.48 3.53
C ALA A 29 11.25 10.90 3.73
N PHE A 30 11.12 11.43 4.95
CA PHE A 30 11.57 12.78 5.32
C PHE A 30 13.08 12.99 5.14
N LEU A 31 13.84 11.90 5.09
CA LEU A 31 15.28 11.90 4.81
C LEU A 31 15.47 11.22 3.45
N GLY A 32 15.96 11.96 2.44
CA GLY A 32 16.23 11.49 1.07
C GLY A 32 17.23 10.31 0.95
N ILE A 33 17.57 9.68 2.06
CA ILE A 33 18.39 8.47 2.18
C ILE A 33 17.50 7.21 2.14
N LEU A 34 16.24 7.32 2.55
CA LEU A 34 15.31 6.19 2.57
C LEU A 34 14.57 6.11 1.22
N LYS A 35 14.64 4.95 0.57
CA LYS A 35 13.94 4.68 -0.69
C LYS A 35 12.46 5.01 -0.56
N HIS A 36 11.91 5.71 -1.56
CA HIS A 36 10.46 5.86 -1.71
C HIS A 36 9.80 4.48 -1.67
N ARG A 37 8.81 4.30 -0.80
CA ARG A 37 8.04 3.06 -0.69
C ARG A 37 6.58 3.35 -0.98
N SER A 38 6.04 2.59 -1.93
CA SER A 38 4.62 2.53 -2.22
C SER A 38 4.04 1.31 -1.52
N TRP A 39 2.90 1.53 -0.88
CA TRP A 39 2.14 0.53 -0.14
C TRP A 39 0.76 0.41 -0.76
N ILE A 40 0.18 -0.77 -0.62
CA ILE A 40 -1.19 -1.07 -0.97
C ILE A 40 -1.88 -1.44 0.33
N VAL A 41 -2.90 -0.67 0.70
CA VAL A 41 -3.65 -0.83 1.94
C VAL A 41 -5.12 -1.06 1.63
N CYS A 42 -5.84 -1.67 2.56
CA CYS A 42 -7.29 -1.72 2.48
C CYS A 42 -7.92 -0.34 2.69
N GLU A 43 -9.01 -0.07 1.99
CA GLU A 43 -9.83 1.12 2.18
C GLU A 43 -10.67 1.05 3.46
N SER A 44 -11.00 -0.15 3.95
CA SER A 44 -11.81 -0.32 5.15
C SER A 44 -10.96 -0.13 6.40
N ASP A 45 -11.36 0.81 7.28
CA ASP A 45 -10.76 1.03 8.59
C ASP A 45 -10.85 -0.18 9.53
N ASP A 46 -11.78 -1.11 9.26
CA ASP A 46 -11.92 -2.37 10.00
C ASP A 46 -10.98 -3.49 9.48
N CYS A 47 -10.10 -3.17 8.52
CA CYS A 47 -9.19 -4.13 7.91
C CYS A 47 -7.74 -3.61 7.85
N ASP A 48 -6.87 -4.23 8.65
CA ASP A 48 -5.43 -3.89 8.72
C ASP A 48 -4.59 -4.46 7.57
N TYR A 49 -5.20 -4.83 6.44
CA TYR A 49 -4.46 -5.37 5.32
C TYR A 49 -3.57 -4.28 4.69
N ALA A 50 -2.25 -4.51 4.73
CA ALA A 50 -1.25 -3.65 4.13
C ALA A 50 -0.11 -4.50 3.55
N ILE A 51 0.26 -4.24 2.30
CA ILE A 51 1.38 -4.89 1.62
C ILE A 51 2.22 -3.86 0.87
N THR A 52 3.52 -4.06 0.76
CA THR A 52 4.34 -3.20 -0.09
C THR A 52 4.10 -3.53 -1.56
N ALA A 53 4.19 -2.54 -2.45
CA ALA A 53 4.09 -2.79 -3.89
C ALA A 53 5.19 -3.75 -4.39
N GLU A 54 6.36 -3.73 -3.75
CA GLU A 54 7.46 -4.65 -4.06
C GLU A 54 7.10 -6.10 -3.71
N ASP A 55 6.52 -6.34 -2.53
CA ASP A 55 6.15 -7.68 -2.11
C ASP A 55 4.95 -8.21 -2.90
N ARG A 56 3.97 -7.36 -3.21
CA ARG A 56 2.87 -7.74 -4.12
C ARG A 56 3.38 -8.13 -5.52
N ASN A 57 4.37 -7.42 -6.04
CA ASN A 57 5.00 -7.78 -7.32
C ASN A 57 5.74 -9.12 -7.25
N LYS A 58 6.36 -9.46 -6.10
CA LYS A 58 6.96 -10.79 -5.90
C LYS A 58 5.88 -11.88 -5.90
N GLU A 59 4.72 -11.64 -5.28
CA GLU A 59 3.60 -12.58 -5.30
C GLU A 59 3.05 -12.80 -6.73
N LEU A 60 3.00 -11.74 -7.55
CA LEU A 60 2.56 -11.83 -8.95
C LEU A 60 3.57 -12.50 -9.89
N CYS A 61 4.88 -12.31 -9.64
CA CYS A 61 5.93 -12.81 -10.55
C CYS A 61 6.26 -14.30 -10.37
N CYS A 62 5.72 -14.94 -9.32
CA CYS A 62 5.91 -16.36 -9.05
C CYS A 62 4.62 -17.20 -9.19
N GLN A 63 3.62 -16.69 -9.91
CA GLN A 63 2.46 -17.49 -10.36
C GLN A 63 2.80 -18.38 -11.54
#